data_AF-A0A4D5XEQ3-F1
#
_entry.id   AF-A0A4D5XEQ3-F1
#
_cell.length_a   1.000
_cell.length_b   1.000
_cell.length_c   1.000
_cell.angle_alpha   90.00
_cell.angle_beta   90.00
_cell.angle_gamma   90.00
#
_symmetry.space_group_name_H-M   'P 1'
#
loop_
_entity.id
_entity.type
_entity.pdbx_description
1 polymer ?
#
loop_
_entity_poly.entity_id
_entity_poly.type
_entity_poly.pdbx_seq_one_letter_code
_entity_poly.pdbx_strand_id
1 'polypeptide(L)'
;MTDCLKSGLYKWAGDARSFNKEVPYIELVTSPNNPDGFVRHSMVNRTGGILVHDLAYYWPQYTPISSPADHDLTLFTVSKATGHAGTRIGWALVKDLEVAKKMIKFIELNTIGVSRDSQLRAAKILEVMTNTSENLGSFDSHESFFKISYHLMAERWQLLRAAVNRSRAFSLPEFTPGFCHFLNQDSQPQPAFAWLKCEDDHVEDCESFLRGNKILTRGGRHFGVGPKYVRISMLDRDNIFNLFVKRLSARSSHDTAERYVLPHDVLSAQRWMWTCCRGG
;
A
#
# COMPACT_ATOMS: atom_id res chain seq x y z
N MET A 1 -14.99 -3.77 -26.05
CA MET A 1 -14.57 -4.36 -24.76
C MET A 1 -15.51 -3.91 -23.63
N THR A 2 -15.77 -2.61 -23.48
CA THR A 2 -16.80 -2.06 -22.56
C THR A 2 -18.19 -2.68 -22.75
N ASP A 3 -18.63 -2.89 -23.99
CA ASP A 3 -19.94 -3.49 -24.28
C ASP A 3 -20.03 -4.98 -23.92
N CYS A 4 -18.93 -5.73 -24.11
CA CYS A 4 -18.84 -7.15 -23.70
C CYS A 4 -18.89 -7.32 -22.19
N LEU A 5 -18.42 -6.32 -21.44
CA LEU A 5 -18.33 -6.32 -19.99
C LEU A 5 -19.54 -5.69 -19.29
N LYS A 6 -20.48 -5.14 -20.07
CA LYS A 6 -21.64 -4.39 -19.59
C LYS A 6 -21.25 -3.34 -18.55
N SER A 7 -20.12 -2.67 -18.75
CA SER A 7 -19.57 -1.72 -17.77
C SER A 7 -20.52 -0.57 -17.44
N GLY A 8 -21.41 -0.22 -18.38
CA GLY A 8 -22.48 0.76 -18.19
C GLY A 8 -23.53 0.40 -17.13
N LEU A 9 -23.55 -0.85 -16.62
CA LEU A 9 -24.41 -1.25 -15.50
C LEU A 9 -23.86 -0.81 -14.14
N TYR A 10 -22.59 -0.42 -14.06
CA TYR A 10 -21.93 -0.04 -12.80
C TYR A 10 -21.68 1.46 -12.76
N LYS A 11 -21.88 2.07 -11.58
CA LYS A 11 -21.60 3.48 -11.34
C LYS A 11 -20.82 3.64 -10.05
N TRP A 12 -19.77 4.46 -10.08
CA TRP A 12 -19.05 4.84 -8.87
C TRP A 12 -19.99 5.56 -7.91
N ALA A 13 -20.20 4.95 -6.73
CA ALA A 13 -21.14 5.45 -5.73
C ALA A 13 -20.48 6.31 -4.64
N GLY A 14 -19.15 6.41 -4.62
CA GLY A 14 -18.41 7.20 -3.63
C GLY A 14 -17.97 6.39 -2.42
N ASP A 15 -17.85 7.07 -1.28
CA ASP A 15 -17.33 6.51 -0.03
C ASP A 15 -18.36 5.57 0.64
N ALA A 16 -17.95 4.33 0.91
CA ALA A 16 -18.75 3.31 1.58
C ALA A 16 -19.30 3.77 2.94
N ARG A 17 -18.58 4.64 3.66
CA ARG A 17 -19.02 5.21 4.95
C ARG A 17 -20.25 6.09 4.84
N SER A 18 -20.46 6.70 3.67
CA SER A 18 -21.59 7.58 3.37
C SER A 18 -22.68 6.89 2.55
N PHE A 19 -22.50 5.63 2.20
CA PHE A 19 -23.41 4.91 1.32
C PHE A 19 -24.68 4.48 2.07
N ASN A 20 -25.81 5.08 1.69
CA ASN A 20 -27.11 4.88 2.35
C ASN A 20 -28.24 4.44 1.40
N LYS A 21 -27.91 4.05 0.17
CA LYS A 21 -28.90 3.71 -0.88
C LYS A 21 -29.34 2.26 -0.76
N GLU A 22 -30.63 2.01 -0.97
CA GLU A 22 -31.23 0.67 -1.02
C GLU A 22 -31.11 0.06 -2.42
N VAL A 23 -29.87 -0.12 -2.88
CA VAL A 23 -29.56 -0.70 -4.19
C VAL A 23 -28.44 -1.71 -4.06
N PRO A 24 -28.33 -2.69 -4.98
CA PRO A 24 -27.17 -3.58 -5.04
C PRO A 24 -25.87 -2.78 -5.12
N TYR A 25 -24.86 -3.23 -4.39
CA TYR A 25 -23.57 -2.55 -4.31
C TYR A 25 -22.40 -3.54 -4.35
N ILE A 26 -21.24 -3.02 -4.75
CA ILE A 26 -19.96 -3.69 -4.62
C ILE A 26 -19.11 -2.81 -3.72
N GLU A 27 -18.67 -3.35 -2.59
CA GLU A 27 -17.75 -2.66 -1.68
C GLU A 27 -16.33 -3.20 -1.84
N LEU A 28 -15.36 -2.29 -1.95
CA LEU A 28 -13.95 -2.62 -1.97
C LEU A 28 -13.39 -2.43 -0.57
N VAL A 29 -13.03 -3.53 0.11
CA VAL A 29 -12.49 -3.52 1.46
C VAL A 29 -10.99 -3.78 1.39
N THR A 30 -10.17 -2.74 1.56
CA THR A 30 -8.71 -2.87 1.53
C THR A 30 -8.17 -3.05 2.95
N SER A 31 -7.54 -4.19 3.25
CA SER A 31 -7.07 -4.51 4.60
C SER A 31 -5.73 -5.26 4.57
N PRO A 32 -4.65 -4.72 5.17
CA PRO A 32 -4.47 -3.36 5.65
C PRO A 32 -4.71 -2.31 4.56
N ASN A 33 -5.28 -1.18 4.96
CA ASN A 33 -5.74 -0.15 4.05
C ASN A 33 -4.59 0.65 3.41
N ASN A 34 -4.85 1.17 2.22
CA ASN A 34 -4.03 2.17 1.55
C ASN A 34 -4.82 3.48 1.51
N PRO A 35 -4.37 4.54 2.21
CA PRO A 35 -2.97 4.80 2.54
C PRO A 35 -2.56 4.56 4.00
N ASP A 36 -3.50 4.41 4.93
CA ASP A 36 -3.24 4.57 6.38
C ASP A 36 -2.81 3.30 7.12
N GLY A 37 -2.86 2.13 6.47
CA GLY A 37 -2.35 0.88 7.02
C GLY A 37 -3.20 0.24 8.11
N PHE A 38 -4.39 0.77 8.41
CA PHE A 38 -5.29 0.14 9.38
C PHE A 38 -5.97 -1.09 8.77
N VAL A 39 -6.20 -2.10 9.60
CA VAL A 39 -7.11 -3.20 9.27
C VAL A 39 -8.52 -2.63 9.05
N ARG A 40 -9.21 -3.11 8.01
CA ARG A 40 -10.57 -2.68 7.65
C ARG A 40 -11.53 -3.85 7.59
N HIS A 41 -12.79 -3.52 7.79
CA HIS A 41 -13.94 -4.38 7.61
C HIS A 41 -14.95 -3.64 6.71
N SER A 42 -15.98 -4.33 6.24
CA SER A 42 -17.08 -3.69 5.51
C SER A 42 -17.71 -2.58 6.36
N MET A 43 -17.95 -1.43 5.72
CA MET A 43 -18.58 -0.26 6.33
C MET A 43 -20.07 -0.16 5.97
N VAL A 44 -20.51 -0.87 4.93
CA VAL A 44 -21.91 -0.88 4.51
C VAL A 44 -22.68 -1.91 5.34
N ASN A 45 -23.39 -1.45 6.37
CA ASN A 45 -24.19 -2.30 7.25
C ASN A 45 -25.54 -2.69 6.60
N ARG A 46 -25.49 -3.42 5.49
CA ARG A 46 -26.65 -3.92 4.75
C ARG A 46 -26.38 -5.30 4.17
N THR A 47 -27.44 -6.02 3.83
CA THR A 47 -27.37 -7.32 3.17
C THR A 47 -27.42 -7.18 1.65
N GLY A 48 -26.87 -8.14 0.92
CA GLY A 48 -27.00 -8.24 -0.53
C GLY A 48 -25.97 -7.46 -1.35
N GLY A 49 -24.93 -6.92 -0.73
CA GLY A 49 -23.75 -6.41 -1.43
C GLY A 49 -22.72 -7.50 -1.72
N ILE A 50 -21.88 -7.26 -2.73
CA ILE A 50 -20.69 -8.08 -3.01
C ILE A 50 -19.48 -7.39 -2.39
N LEU A 51 -18.78 -8.08 -1.50
CA LEU A 51 -17.56 -7.56 -0.87
C LEU A 51 -16.32 -8.11 -1.59
N VAL A 52 -15.47 -7.21 -2.05
CA VAL A 52 -14.16 -7.53 -2.63
C VAL A 52 -13.09 -7.12 -1.62
N HIS A 53 -12.43 -8.11 -1.01
CA HIS A 53 -11.39 -7.85 -0.03
C HIS A 53 -10.02 -7.76 -0.72
N ASP A 54 -9.42 -6.58 -0.78
CA ASP A 54 -8.05 -6.39 -1.26
C ASP A 54 -7.08 -6.57 -0.09
N LEU A 55 -6.41 -7.73 -0.08
CA LEU A 55 -5.43 -8.13 0.93
C LEU A 55 -3.99 -8.04 0.40
N ALA A 56 -3.71 -7.14 -0.55
CA ALA A 56 -2.38 -6.92 -1.08
C ALA A 56 -1.30 -6.69 0.01
N TYR A 57 -1.68 -6.09 1.14
CA TYR A 57 -0.78 -5.78 2.26
C TYR A 57 -0.95 -6.73 3.46
N TYR A 58 -1.77 -7.78 3.37
CA TYR A 58 -1.99 -8.71 4.48
C TYR A 58 -0.87 -9.75 4.58
N TRP A 59 0.34 -9.27 4.90
CA TRP A 59 1.55 -10.06 5.03
C TRP A 59 2.31 -9.69 6.32
N PRO A 60 3.08 -10.63 6.91
CA PRO A 60 3.70 -10.45 8.24
C PRO A 60 4.61 -9.22 8.37
N GLN A 61 5.21 -8.76 7.27
CA GLN A 61 6.05 -7.56 7.26
C GLN A 61 5.27 -6.25 7.36
N TYR A 62 3.95 -6.26 7.21
CA TYR A 62 3.11 -5.05 7.23
C TYR A 62 2.13 -5.01 8.38
N THR A 63 1.61 -6.17 8.79
CA THR A 63 0.57 -6.28 9.81
C THR A 63 0.71 -7.60 10.56
N PRO A 64 0.35 -7.64 11.85
CA PRO A 64 0.13 -8.91 12.55
C PRO A 64 -0.89 -9.76 11.78
N ILE A 65 -0.60 -11.05 11.62
CA ILE A 65 -1.55 -12.03 11.06
C ILE A 65 -2.37 -12.56 12.23
N SER A 66 -3.53 -11.94 12.46
CA SER A 66 -4.44 -12.30 13.55
C SER A 66 -5.27 -13.55 13.26
N SER A 67 -5.54 -13.83 11.99
CA SER A 67 -6.26 -15.02 11.55
C SER A 67 -6.06 -15.27 10.05
N PRO A 68 -6.27 -16.50 9.56
CA PRO A 68 -6.41 -16.74 8.13
C PRO A 68 -7.56 -15.89 7.56
N ALA A 69 -7.35 -15.32 6.37
CA ALA A 69 -8.40 -14.59 5.67
C ALA A 69 -9.49 -15.56 5.18
N ASP A 70 -10.74 -15.31 5.55
CA ASP A 70 -11.89 -16.15 5.18
C ASP A 70 -13.05 -15.30 4.64
N HIS A 71 -12.84 -14.70 3.47
CA HIS A 71 -13.85 -13.89 2.78
C HIS A 71 -14.32 -14.56 1.49
N ASP A 72 -15.51 -14.17 1.00
CA ASP A 72 -16.09 -14.74 -0.22
C ASP A 72 -15.27 -14.46 -1.48
N LEU A 73 -14.65 -13.27 -1.53
CA LEU A 73 -13.76 -12.86 -2.61
C LEU A 73 -12.59 -12.06 -2.02
N THR A 74 -11.40 -12.63 -2.16
CA THR A 74 -10.15 -12.08 -1.61
C THR A 74 -9.11 -11.92 -2.71
N LEU A 75 -8.43 -10.78 -2.78
CA LEU A 75 -7.40 -10.46 -3.76
C LEU A 75 -6.03 -10.37 -3.10
N PHE A 76 -5.02 -10.90 -3.80
CA PHE A 76 -3.62 -10.83 -3.39
C PHE A 76 -2.71 -10.48 -4.57
N THR A 77 -1.48 -10.05 -4.29
CA THR A 77 -0.47 -9.79 -5.33
C THR A 77 0.95 -10.12 -4.89
N VAL A 78 1.72 -10.67 -5.82
CA VAL A 78 3.18 -10.84 -5.67
C VAL A 78 3.87 -9.50 -5.46
N SER A 79 3.33 -8.42 -6.05
CA SER A 79 3.94 -7.09 -6.06
C SER A 79 4.26 -6.56 -4.66
N LYS A 80 3.41 -6.87 -3.69
CA LYS A 80 3.50 -6.38 -2.30
C LYS A 80 3.94 -7.48 -1.35
N ALA A 81 3.69 -8.74 -1.68
CA ALA A 81 4.24 -9.87 -0.93
C ALA A 81 5.78 -9.93 -1.03
N THR A 82 6.35 -9.73 -2.23
CA THR A 82 7.75 -10.09 -2.52
C THR A 82 8.57 -8.96 -3.19
N GLY A 83 7.95 -7.82 -3.47
CA GLY A 83 8.57 -6.70 -4.20
C GLY A 83 8.67 -6.89 -5.71
N HIS A 84 8.24 -8.03 -6.28
CA HIS A 84 8.30 -8.31 -7.72
C HIS A 84 7.13 -7.69 -8.51
N ALA A 85 6.96 -6.37 -8.40
CA ALA A 85 5.85 -5.65 -9.03
C ALA A 85 5.85 -5.74 -10.57
N GLY A 86 7.02 -5.94 -11.18
CA GLY A 86 7.18 -6.10 -12.63
C GLY A 86 6.66 -7.43 -13.18
N THR A 87 6.48 -8.45 -12.34
CA THR A 87 5.96 -9.78 -12.76
C THR A 87 4.47 -9.70 -13.16
N ARG A 88 3.75 -8.68 -12.69
CA ARG A 88 2.32 -8.44 -12.96
C ARG A 88 1.42 -9.62 -12.58
N ILE A 89 1.73 -10.31 -11.48
CA ILE A 89 0.92 -11.42 -10.95
C ILE A 89 0.15 -11.00 -9.71
N GLY A 90 -1.15 -11.29 -9.75
CA GLY A 90 -2.05 -11.33 -8.61
C GLY A 90 -3.00 -12.50 -8.76
N TRP A 91 -3.67 -12.86 -7.68
CA TRP A 91 -4.64 -13.95 -7.66
C TRP A 91 -5.85 -13.58 -6.82
N ALA A 92 -6.95 -14.27 -7.09
CA ALA A 92 -8.18 -14.15 -6.33
C ALA A 92 -8.56 -15.50 -5.74
N LEU A 93 -8.94 -15.52 -4.46
CA LEU A 93 -9.63 -16.64 -3.85
C LEU A 93 -11.12 -16.32 -3.87
N VAL A 94 -11.92 -17.16 -4.53
CA VAL A 94 -13.34 -16.90 -4.80
C VAL A 94 -14.15 -18.13 -4.40
N LYS A 95 -15.07 -17.96 -3.45
CA LYS A 95 -15.95 -19.04 -2.99
C LYS A 95 -17.10 -19.30 -3.96
N ASP A 96 -17.69 -18.24 -4.51
CA ASP A 96 -18.80 -18.35 -5.47
C ASP A 96 -18.28 -18.76 -6.86
N LEU A 97 -18.71 -19.94 -7.31
CA LEU A 97 -18.34 -20.52 -8.59
C LEU A 97 -18.77 -19.66 -9.79
N GLU A 98 -19.94 -19.04 -9.75
CA GLU A 98 -20.44 -18.21 -10.85
C GLU A 98 -19.68 -16.89 -10.95
N VAL A 99 -19.26 -16.34 -9.81
CA VAL A 99 -18.34 -15.19 -9.78
C VAL A 99 -16.97 -15.60 -10.36
N ALA A 100 -16.42 -16.73 -9.95
CA ALA A 100 -15.14 -17.23 -10.47
C ALA A 100 -15.18 -17.44 -11.99
N LYS A 101 -16.24 -18.06 -12.53
CA LYS A 101 -16.44 -18.23 -13.98
C LYS A 101 -16.48 -16.89 -14.72
N LYS A 102 -17.19 -15.90 -14.19
CA LYS A 102 -17.24 -14.55 -14.77
C LYS A 102 -15.85 -13.88 -14.78
N MET A 103 -15.06 -14.04 -13.72
CA MET A 103 -13.69 -13.53 -13.65
C MET A 103 -12.77 -14.21 -14.67
N ILE A 104 -12.86 -15.54 -14.83
CA ILE A 104 -12.11 -16.27 -15.86
C ILE A 104 -12.49 -15.77 -17.25
N LYS A 105 -13.80 -15.63 -17.52
CA LYS A 105 -14.27 -15.14 -18.81
C LYS A 105 -13.80 -13.71 -19.10
N PHE A 106 -13.77 -12.85 -18.08
CA PHE A 106 -13.19 -11.52 -18.19
C PHE A 106 -11.72 -11.58 -18.62
N ILE A 107 -10.90 -12.40 -17.96
CA ILE A 107 -9.47 -12.53 -18.27
C ILE A 107 -9.26 -13.05 -19.70
N GLU A 108 -10.04 -14.06 -20.10
CA GLU A 108 -10.00 -14.63 -21.46
C GLU A 108 -10.30 -13.55 -22.52
N LEU A 109 -11.36 -12.76 -22.32
CA LEU A 109 -11.77 -11.71 -23.26
C LEU A 109 -10.82 -10.50 -23.30
N ASN A 110 -10.12 -10.20 -22.21
CA ASN A 110 -9.24 -9.04 -22.13
C ASN A 110 -7.82 -9.34 -22.61
N THR A 111 -7.24 -10.45 -22.16
CA THR A 111 -5.80 -10.73 -22.34
C THR A 111 -5.51 -12.17 -22.75
N ILE A 112 -6.52 -13.02 -22.98
CA ILE A 112 -6.38 -14.44 -23.31
C ILE A 112 -5.62 -15.21 -22.20
N GLY A 113 -5.66 -14.69 -20.97
CA GLY A 113 -4.91 -15.24 -19.84
C GLY A 113 -3.76 -14.34 -19.40
N VAL A 114 -2.81 -14.96 -18.70
CA VAL A 114 -1.67 -14.31 -18.05
C VAL A 114 -0.38 -14.96 -18.56
N SER A 115 0.68 -14.16 -18.74
CA SER A 115 1.98 -14.65 -19.24
C SER A 115 2.46 -15.89 -18.47
N ARG A 116 2.83 -16.94 -19.21
CA ARG A 116 3.39 -18.19 -18.64
C ARG A 116 4.72 -17.93 -17.94
N ASP A 117 5.57 -17.07 -18.49
CA ASP A 117 6.85 -16.70 -17.88
C ASP A 117 6.63 -16.01 -16.53
N SER A 118 5.65 -15.11 -16.46
CA SER A 118 5.26 -14.46 -15.20
C SER A 118 4.76 -15.47 -14.17
N GLN A 119 3.94 -16.45 -14.60
CA GLN A 119 3.44 -17.52 -13.73
C GLN A 119 4.57 -18.40 -13.20
N LEU A 120 5.48 -18.86 -14.06
CA LEU A 120 6.63 -19.69 -13.67
C LEU A 120 7.56 -18.95 -12.72
N ARG A 121 7.87 -17.68 -13.00
CA ARG A 121 8.69 -16.85 -12.12
C ARG A 121 8.02 -16.63 -10.78
N ALA A 122 6.73 -16.31 -10.75
CA ALA A 122 5.99 -16.13 -9.50
C ALA A 122 5.94 -17.42 -8.68
N ALA A 123 5.67 -18.56 -9.32
CA ALA A 123 5.68 -19.87 -8.67
C ALA A 123 7.03 -20.16 -8.01
N LYS A 124 8.14 -19.92 -8.72
CA LYS A 124 9.48 -20.17 -8.16
C LYS A 124 9.82 -19.25 -6.99
N ILE A 125 9.42 -17.98 -7.06
CA ILE A 125 9.61 -17.03 -5.94
C ILE A 125 8.82 -17.48 -4.72
N LEU A 126 7.55 -17.84 -4.90
CA LEU A 126 6.68 -18.30 -3.81
C LEU A 126 7.20 -19.61 -3.21
N GLU A 127 7.68 -20.55 -4.03
CA GLU A 127 8.31 -21.79 -3.57
C GLU A 127 9.50 -21.52 -2.64
N VAL A 128 10.43 -20.64 -3.04
CA VAL A 128 11.59 -20.28 -2.20
C VAL A 128 11.14 -19.60 -0.90
N MET A 129 10.12 -18.73 -0.95
CA MET A 129 9.58 -18.07 0.24
C MET A 129 8.92 -19.04 1.22
N THR A 130 8.17 -20.02 0.71
CA THR A 130 7.54 -21.06 1.55
C THR A 130 8.59 -21.98 2.16
N ASN A 131 9.56 -22.46 1.37
CA ASN A 131 10.64 -23.32 1.85
C ASN A 131 11.49 -22.67 2.96
N THR A 132 11.76 -21.36 2.86
CA THR A 132 12.48 -20.61 3.92
C THR A 132 11.65 -20.39 5.18
N SER A 133 10.32 -20.54 5.11
CA SER A 133 9.42 -20.38 6.25
C SER A 133 9.18 -21.71 6.98
N GLU A 134 9.18 -22.83 6.25
CA GLU A 134 8.94 -24.18 6.79
C GLU A 134 10.19 -24.84 7.39
N ASN A 135 11.40 -24.51 6.92
CA ASN A 135 12.66 -25.11 7.38
C ASN A 135 13.23 -24.46 8.66
N LEU A 136 12.38 -23.96 9.56
CA LEU A 136 12.76 -23.40 10.85
C LEU A 136 13.32 -24.52 11.76
N GLY A 137 14.62 -24.82 11.66
CA GLY A 137 15.27 -25.84 12.50
C GLY A 137 16.37 -26.68 11.84
N SER A 138 16.70 -26.50 10.55
CA SER A 138 17.90 -27.13 9.98
C SER A 138 19.15 -26.32 10.36
N PHE A 139 20.28 -27.01 10.56
CA PHE A 139 21.58 -26.40 10.92
C PHE A 139 22.10 -25.37 9.89
N ASP A 140 21.49 -25.31 8.70
CA ASP A 140 21.82 -24.41 7.58
C ASP A 140 20.70 -23.37 7.31
N SER A 141 19.72 -23.25 8.22
CA SER A 141 18.53 -22.41 7.99
C SER A 141 18.85 -20.91 8.08
N HIS A 142 18.92 -20.27 6.93
CA HIS A 142 18.83 -18.81 6.82
C HIS A 142 17.52 -18.30 7.43
N GLU A 143 17.54 -17.08 7.99
CA GLU A 143 16.35 -16.44 8.56
C GLU A 143 15.23 -16.34 7.50
N SER A 144 13.99 -16.70 7.90
CA SER A 144 12.82 -16.66 7.01
C SER A 144 12.66 -15.29 6.36
N PHE A 145 12.31 -15.27 5.06
CA PHE A 145 12.04 -14.05 4.30
C PHE A 145 11.12 -13.07 5.05
N PHE A 146 10.07 -13.58 5.68
CA PHE A 146 9.08 -12.77 6.39
C PHE A 146 9.60 -12.21 7.71
N LYS A 147 10.49 -12.93 8.40
CA LYS A 147 11.15 -12.43 9.61
C LYS A 147 12.12 -11.29 9.26
N ILE A 148 12.98 -11.48 8.27
CA ILE A 148 13.88 -10.43 7.77
C ILE A 148 13.08 -9.20 7.33
N SER A 149 12.01 -9.41 6.55
CA SER A 149 11.17 -8.33 6.04
C SER A 149 10.46 -7.57 7.17
N TYR A 150 9.99 -8.27 8.20
CA TYR A 150 9.43 -7.65 9.40
C TYR A 150 10.46 -6.79 10.14
N HIS A 151 11.67 -7.30 10.39
CA HIS A 151 12.72 -6.53 11.05
C HIS A 151 13.11 -5.27 10.26
N LEU A 152 13.24 -5.37 8.94
CA LEU A 152 13.56 -4.23 8.07
C LEU A 152 12.44 -3.17 8.09
N MET A 153 11.17 -3.59 8.07
CA MET A 153 10.05 -2.65 8.18
C MET A 153 9.98 -2.01 9.57
N ALA A 154 10.29 -2.76 10.64
CA ALA A 154 10.37 -2.26 12.00
C ALA A 154 11.40 -1.13 12.13
N GLU A 155 12.61 -1.36 11.62
CA GLU A 155 13.70 -0.38 11.64
C GLU A 155 13.32 0.90 10.89
N ARG A 156 12.74 0.78 9.69
CA ARG A 156 12.29 1.93 8.91
C ARG A 156 11.22 2.74 9.64
N TRP A 157 10.23 2.07 10.25
CA TRP A 157 9.20 2.76 11.03
C TRP A 157 9.76 3.42 12.29
N GLN A 158 10.73 2.81 12.96
CA GLN A 158 11.42 3.39 14.11
C GLN A 158 12.17 4.67 13.72
N LEU A 159 12.96 4.63 12.64
CA LEU A 159 13.71 5.78 12.12
C LEU A 159 12.77 6.93 11.70
N LEU A 160 11.67 6.60 11.03
CA LEU A 160 10.67 7.58 10.62
C LEU A 160 9.98 8.23 11.84
N ARG A 161 9.54 7.45 12.83
CA ARG A 161 8.91 8.00 14.04
C ARG A 161 9.88 8.90 14.81
N ALA A 162 11.16 8.52 14.89
CA ALA A 162 12.18 9.35 15.50
C ALA A 162 12.36 10.70 14.76
N ALA A 163 12.33 10.70 13.43
CA ALA A 163 12.39 11.92 12.63
C ALA A 163 11.17 12.83 12.82
N VAL A 164 9.97 12.26 12.79
CA VAL A 164 8.71 13.00 13.01
C VAL A 164 8.67 13.61 14.42
N ASN A 165 9.03 12.84 15.44
CA ASN A 165 9.04 13.31 16.83
C ASN A 165 10.01 14.48 17.07
N ARG A 166 11.14 14.52 16.34
CA ARG A 166 12.09 15.66 16.39
C ARG A 166 11.53 16.92 15.74
N SER A 167 10.81 16.77 14.62
CA SER A 167 10.28 17.90 13.86
C SER A 167 9.14 18.64 14.56
N ARG A 168 8.26 17.91 15.26
CA ARG A 168 6.95 18.37 15.77
C ARG A 168 6.00 18.99 14.73
N ALA A 169 6.42 19.14 13.49
CA ALA A 169 5.65 19.71 12.38
C ALA A 169 4.74 18.68 11.68
N PHE A 170 4.91 17.40 12.01
CA PHE A 170 4.17 16.31 11.40
C PHE A 170 3.61 15.35 12.45
N SER A 171 2.57 14.61 12.06
CA SER A 171 2.07 13.47 12.82
C SER A 171 1.93 12.22 11.93
N LEU A 172 1.96 11.06 12.56
CA LEU A 172 1.78 9.75 11.96
C LEU A 172 0.66 9.01 12.69
N PRO A 173 0.06 7.98 12.05
CA PRO A 173 -0.91 7.13 12.73
C PRO A 173 -0.23 6.35 13.85
N GLU A 174 -0.94 6.22 14.96
CA GLU A 174 -0.59 5.30 16.05
C GLU A 174 -1.30 3.97 15.82
N PHE A 175 -0.53 2.89 15.98
CA PHE A 175 -1.02 1.53 15.79
C PHE A 175 -0.93 0.79 17.11
N THR A 176 -1.93 -0.03 17.38
CA THR A 176 -1.91 -0.94 18.52
C THR A 176 -1.21 -2.24 18.10
N PRO A 177 -0.24 -2.75 18.88
CA PRO A 177 0.33 -4.07 18.64
C PRO A 177 -0.74 -5.16 18.74
N GLY A 178 -0.49 -6.28 18.06
CA GLY A 178 -1.32 -7.46 18.15
C GLY A 178 -0.47 -8.73 18.02
N PHE A 179 -1.00 -9.83 18.52
CA PHE A 179 -0.35 -11.13 18.39
C PHE A 179 -0.38 -11.59 16.92
N CYS A 180 0.78 -11.93 16.37
CA CYS A 180 0.93 -12.44 15.01
C CYS A 180 1.10 -13.96 15.06
N HIS A 181 0.09 -14.71 14.60
CA HIS A 181 0.13 -16.17 14.57
C HIS A 181 1.21 -16.72 13.62
N PHE A 182 1.56 -15.98 12.56
CA PHE A 182 2.60 -16.39 11.62
C PHE A 182 4.01 -16.28 12.25
N LEU A 183 4.30 -15.17 12.94
CA LEU A 183 5.61 -14.94 13.56
C LEU A 183 5.68 -15.56 14.96
N ASN A 184 4.55 -15.96 15.54
CA ASN A 184 4.38 -16.47 16.90
C ASN A 184 4.94 -15.50 17.97
N GLN A 185 4.62 -14.21 17.82
CA GLN A 185 5.04 -13.14 18.74
C GLN A 185 4.08 -11.95 18.62
N ASP A 186 4.10 -11.06 19.61
CA ASP A 186 3.49 -9.74 19.47
C ASP A 186 4.25 -8.93 18.42
N SER A 187 3.50 -8.35 17.48
CA SER A 187 4.06 -7.48 16.45
C SER A 187 3.29 -6.19 16.31
N GLN A 188 3.99 -5.16 15.86
CA GLN A 188 3.41 -3.85 15.56
C GLN A 188 3.02 -3.79 14.07
N PRO A 189 1.88 -3.19 13.72
CA PRO A 189 1.62 -2.82 12.34
C PRO A 189 2.71 -1.89 11.80
N GLN A 190 3.27 -2.25 10.64
CA GLN A 190 4.35 -1.55 9.95
C GLN A 190 3.97 -1.35 8.48
N PRO A 191 2.98 -0.49 8.18
CA PRO A 191 2.44 -0.39 6.83
C PRO A 191 3.48 -0.05 5.76
N ALA A 192 3.20 -0.46 4.52
CA ALA A 192 4.03 -0.15 3.36
C ALA A 192 4.11 1.35 3.02
N PHE A 193 3.24 2.18 3.61
CA PHE A 193 3.20 3.61 3.41
C PHE A 193 3.15 4.35 4.74
N ALA A 194 3.87 5.46 4.82
CA ALA A 194 3.66 6.45 5.86
C ALA A 194 2.51 7.37 5.45
N TRP A 195 1.50 7.45 6.31
CA TRP A 195 0.38 8.37 6.16
C TRP A 195 0.61 9.61 7.02
N LEU A 196 1.42 10.52 6.48
CA LEU A 196 1.91 11.68 7.21
C LEU A 196 0.90 12.83 7.12
N LYS A 197 0.65 13.51 8.23
CA LYS A 197 -0.11 14.76 8.27
C LYS A 197 0.83 15.91 8.63
N CYS A 198 0.75 17.02 7.88
CA CYS A 198 1.37 18.27 8.28
C CYS A 198 0.50 18.95 9.35
N GLU A 199 1.06 19.22 10.52
CA GLU A 199 0.35 19.85 11.65
C GLU A 199 0.54 21.37 11.71
N ASP A 200 1.53 21.91 11.00
CA ASP A 200 1.74 23.35 10.90
C ASP A 200 0.56 24.03 10.17
N ASP A 201 -0.12 24.94 10.86
CA ASP A 201 -1.27 25.68 10.34
C ASP A 201 -0.92 26.50 9.10
N HIS A 202 0.33 26.99 8.97
CA HIS A 202 0.81 27.73 7.80
C HIS A 202 0.99 26.85 6.55
N VAL A 203 0.96 25.52 6.70
CA VAL A 203 1.11 24.59 5.57
C VAL A 203 -0.26 24.17 5.05
N GLU A 204 -0.87 24.92 4.13
CA GLU A 204 -2.19 24.56 3.58
C GLU A 204 -2.18 23.27 2.74
N ASP A 205 -1.12 23.04 1.98
CA ASP A 205 -0.94 21.85 1.13
C ASP A 205 0.39 21.14 1.45
N CYS A 206 0.26 19.99 2.12
CA CYS A 206 1.39 19.19 2.57
C CYS A 206 2.15 18.54 1.39
N GLU A 207 1.48 18.24 0.27
CA GLU A 207 2.13 17.70 -0.92
C GLU A 207 3.03 18.75 -1.57
N SER A 208 2.52 19.98 -1.75
CA SER A 208 3.29 21.09 -2.31
C SER A 208 4.44 21.50 -1.38
N PHE A 209 4.20 21.55 -0.07
CA PHE A 209 5.24 21.81 0.91
C PHE A 209 6.38 20.78 0.83
N LEU A 210 6.08 19.47 0.87
CA LEU A 210 7.12 18.44 0.79
C LEU A 210 7.84 18.43 -0.56
N ARG A 211 7.14 18.74 -1.66
CA ARG A 211 7.73 18.85 -3.00
C ARG A 211 8.77 19.97 -3.09
N GLY A 212 8.47 21.15 -2.53
CA GLY A 212 9.44 22.26 -2.43
C GLY A 212 10.72 21.86 -1.68
N ASN A 213 10.62 20.78 -0.91
CA ASN A 213 11.68 20.21 -0.10
C ASN A 213 12.25 18.91 -0.65
N LYS A 214 12.02 18.66 -1.95
CA LYS A 214 12.53 17.52 -2.72
C LYS A 214 12.05 16.17 -2.16
N ILE A 215 10.88 16.14 -1.53
CA ILE A 215 10.20 14.90 -1.12
C ILE A 215 8.94 14.77 -1.97
N LEU A 216 8.93 13.82 -2.91
CA LEU A 216 7.77 13.55 -3.74
C LEU A 216 6.82 12.60 -3.01
N THR A 217 5.54 12.98 -2.94
CA THR A 217 4.52 12.24 -2.20
C THR A 217 3.24 12.15 -3.05
N ARG A 218 2.19 11.52 -2.51
CA ARG A 218 0.84 11.64 -3.06
C ARG A 218 -0.08 12.32 -2.06
N GLY A 219 -0.68 13.45 -2.44
CA GLY A 219 -1.55 14.22 -1.57
C GLY A 219 -2.86 13.52 -1.21
N GLY A 220 -3.38 13.87 -0.05
CA GLY A 220 -4.54 13.21 0.55
C GLY A 220 -5.84 13.39 -0.22
N ARG A 221 -5.93 14.42 -1.07
CA ARG A 221 -7.07 14.62 -1.98
C ARG A 221 -7.31 13.42 -2.89
N HIS A 222 -6.25 12.70 -3.28
CA HIS A 222 -6.37 11.48 -4.09
C HIS A 222 -6.98 10.29 -3.33
N PHE A 223 -7.08 10.39 -2.01
CA PHE A 223 -7.59 9.36 -1.09
C PHE A 223 -8.88 9.83 -0.39
N GLY A 224 -9.52 10.90 -0.88
CA GLY A 224 -10.77 11.42 -0.31
C GLY A 224 -10.60 12.15 1.02
N VAL A 225 -9.40 12.61 1.36
CA VAL A 225 -9.15 13.42 2.57
C VAL A 225 -8.54 14.78 2.24
N GLY A 226 -8.35 15.61 3.26
CA GLY A 226 -7.80 16.96 3.13
C GLY A 226 -6.34 17.04 2.63
N PRO A 227 -5.91 18.22 2.15
CA PRO A 227 -4.57 18.47 1.59
C PRO A 227 -3.44 18.43 2.63
N LYS A 228 -3.77 18.41 3.92
CA LYS A 228 -2.80 18.28 5.02
C LYS A 228 -2.19 16.87 5.10
N TYR A 229 -2.76 15.87 4.44
CA TYR A 229 -2.26 14.50 4.44
C TYR A 229 -1.47 14.17 3.17
N VAL A 230 -0.46 13.32 3.31
CA VAL A 230 0.29 12.75 2.20
C VAL A 230 0.62 11.28 2.45
N ARG A 231 0.68 10.51 1.36
CA ARG A 231 1.17 9.12 1.36
C ARG A 231 2.60 9.06 0.85
N ILE A 232 3.49 8.44 1.61
CA ILE A 232 4.92 8.28 1.29
C ILE A 232 5.27 6.79 1.31
N SER A 233 6.04 6.31 0.33
CA SER A 233 6.46 4.90 0.24
C SER A 233 7.52 4.56 1.29
N MET A 234 7.29 3.50 2.06
CA MET A 234 8.26 2.92 2.98
C MET A 234 9.07 1.78 2.34
N LEU A 235 8.85 1.50 1.05
CA LEU A 235 9.41 0.33 0.33
C LEU A 235 10.51 0.69 -0.68
N ASP A 236 11.00 1.92 -0.67
CA ASP A 236 12.07 2.34 -1.59
C ASP A 236 13.43 1.76 -1.17
N ARG A 237 14.48 1.99 -1.94
CA ARG A 237 15.86 1.63 -1.57
C ARG A 237 16.32 2.39 -0.33
N ASP A 238 17.24 1.80 0.44
CA ASP A 238 17.70 2.38 1.71
C ASP A 238 18.27 3.78 1.55
N ASN A 239 19.00 4.06 0.47
CA ASN A 239 19.55 5.40 0.21
C ASN A 239 18.46 6.46 0.03
N ILE A 240 17.36 6.12 -0.65
CA ILE A 240 16.22 7.03 -0.84
C ILE A 240 15.45 7.19 0.46
N PHE A 241 15.20 6.09 1.18
CA PHE A 241 14.54 6.11 2.48
C PHE A 241 15.32 6.95 3.51
N ASN A 242 16.62 6.73 3.64
CA ASN A 242 17.50 7.46 4.56
C ASN A 242 17.55 8.95 4.21
N LEU A 243 17.60 9.30 2.93
CA LEU A 243 17.54 10.68 2.47
C LEU A 243 16.19 11.34 2.82
N PHE A 244 15.09 10.61 2.69
CA PHE A 244 13.76 11.04 3.11
C PHE A 244 13.72 11.34 4.62
N VAL A 245 14.14 10.40 5.46
CA VAL A 245 14.17 10.55 6.94
C VAL A 245 15.04 11.75 7.35
N LYS A 246 16.21 11.92 6.70
CA LYS A 246 17.11 13.07 6.93
C LYS A 246 16.44 14.40 6.59
N ARG A 247 15.79 14.49 5.42
CA ARG A 247 15.09 15.72 4.98
C ARG A 247 13.87 16.05 5.84
N LEU A 248 13.21 15.03 6.40
CA LEU A 248 12.08 15.21 7.31
C LEU A 248 12.54 15.69 8.69
N SER A 249 13.64 15.14 9.22
CA SER A 249 14.20 15.49 10.54
C SER A 249 14.78 16.90 10.62
N ALA A 250 15.31 17.43 9.52
CA ALA A 250 15.98 18.74 9.48
C ALA A 250 15.02 19.94 9.63
N ARG A 251 13.78 19.71 10.06
CA ARG A 251 12.69 20.69 10.04
C ARG A 251 11.98 20.71 11.37
N SER A 252 12.42 21.57 12.28
CA SER A 252 11.58 22.04 13.38
C SER A 252 10.84 23.29 12.92
N SER A 253 9.60 23.49 13.38
CA SER A 253 8.85 24.74 13.22
C SER A 253 9.56 25.89 13.96
N HIS A 254 10.63 26.44 13.37
CA HIS A 254 11.25 27.74 13.71
C HIS A 254 12.40 28.18 12.79
N ASP A 255 12.46 27.70 11.53
CA ASP A 255 13.43 28.25 10.56
C ASP A 255 12.73 29.24 9.61
N THR A 256 12.23 30.33 10.20
CA THR A 256 11.81 31.51 9.45
C THR A 256 13.05 32.27 8.98
N ALA A 257 13.28 32.20 7.68
CA ALA A 257 13.79 33.28 6.84
C ALA A 257 15.22 33.80 7.08
N GLU A 258 16.18 33.13 6.48
CA GLU A 258 17.13 33.81 5.58
C GLU A 258 17.08 33.12 4.21
N ARG A 259 16.13 33.56 3.37
CA ARG A 259 16.16 33.25 1.94
C ARG A 259 17.28 34.07 1.30
N TYR A 260 18.47 33.50 1.20
CA TYR A 260 19.44 33.95 0.20
C TYR A 260 18.88 33.63 -1.19
N VAL A 261 18.43 34.69 -1.86
CA VAL A 261 18.13 34.71 -3.28
C VAL A 261 19.46 34.62 -4.03
N LEU A 262 19.65 33.58 -4.84
CA LEU A 262 20.61 33.58 -5.94
C LEU A 262 19.98 32.89 -7.17
N PRO A 263 20.43 33.29 -8.38
CA PRO A 263 19.56 33.48 -9.54
C PRO A 263 19.44 32.24 -10.43
N HIS A 264 18.52 32.40 -11.39
CA HIS A 264 18.13 31.51 -12.46
C HIS A 264 19.28 30.92 -13.33
N ASP A 265 18.91 29.81 -13.98
CA ASP A 265 19.50 29.16 -15.17
C ASP A 265 20.68 28.19 -14.91
N VAL A 266 20.83 27.01 -15.51
CA VAL A 266 20.30 26.34 -16.73
C VAL A 266 20.30 24.81 -16.48
N LEU A 267 19.51 24.09 -17.29
CA LEU A 267 19.69 22.70 -17.79
C LEU A 267 18.59 21.68 -17.41
N SER A 268 17.52 21.77 -18.19
CA SER A 268 16.97 20.72 -19.06
C SER A 268 17.46 19.26 -18.90
N ALA A 269 16.45 18.38 -19.05
CA ALA A 269 16.51 16.99 -19.52
C ALA A 269 16.69 15.89 -18.46
N GLN A 270 15.55 15.47 -17.88
CA GLN A 270 15.22 14.05 -17.72
C GLN A 270 13.70 13.90 -17.60
N ARG A 271 13.05 14.10 -18.75
CA ARG A 271 11.70 13.60 -19.05
C ARG A 271 11.87 12.16 -19.55
N TRP A 272 10.86 11.32 -19.35
CA TRP A 272 10.74 9.91 -19.75
C TRP A 272 11.22 8.86 -18.74
N MET A 273 10.37 8.55 -17.76
CA MET A 273 9.68 7.26 -17.60
C MET A 273 8.65 7.44 -16.47
N TRP A 274 7.58 6.65 -16.42
CA TRP A 274 6.38 6.81 -15.54
C TRP A 274 5.17 7.51 -16.17
N THR A 275 4.71 6.95 -17.28
CA THR A 275 3.31 6.98 -17.69
C THR A 275 2.88 5.54 -17.98
N CYS A 276 2.36 4.85 -16.97
CA CYS A 276 1.52 3.66 -17.12
C CYS A 276 0.61 3.58 -15.89
N CYS A 277 -0.32 4.54 -15.81
CA CYS A 277 -1.56 4.52 -15.01
C CYS A 277 -2.39 5.77 -15.39
N ARG A 278 -2.65 5.95 -16.70
CA ARG A 278 -3.72 6.80 -17.25
C ARG A 278 -4.06 6.29 -18.65
N GLY A 279 -5.33 6.03 -18.90
CA GLY A 279 -5.92 5.98 -20.24
C GLY A 279 -6.37 4.59 -20.67
N GLY A 280 -7.69 4.44 -20.81
CA GLY A 280 -8.42 3.27 -21.24
C GLY A 280 -9.78 3.23 -20.58
#